data_AF-A0A8H7NI21-F1
#
_entry.id   AF-A0A8H7NI21-F1
#
_cell.length_a   1.000
_cell.length_b   1.000
_cell.length_c   1.000
_cell.angle_alpha   90.00
_cell.angle_beta   90.00
_cell.angle_gamma   90.00
#
_symmetry.space_group_name_H-M   'P 1'
#
loop_
_entity.id
_entity.type
_entity.pdbx_description
1 polymer ?
#
loop_
_entity_poly.entity_id
_entity_poly.type
_entity_poly.pdbx_seq_one_letter_code
_entity_poly.pdbx_strand_id
1 'polypeptide(L)'
;MANPATDNGEFIRVMTSSFDPIWNDKGSGAARDGAFWHPKAQAHLRPMGSIAVGNYSNINGNYSAILVGANPNVSTKGVQPPVASPEGYNQIWNDKGSGAEKDGSIWRPVAPSGYVAMGDIAQSGYSQPDTNRIWCLRADLAKNARYGTQSIWDDKKSGADKDVSVWEIQSNLKGADDPKIVQINSFRASQNYSPPDTSFAVLPEI
;
A
#
# COMPACT_ATOMS: atom_id res chain seq x y z
N MET A 1 0.63 -36.90 2.69
CA MET A 1 -0.10 -36.32 1.56
C MET A 1 -0.19 -34.83 1.80
N ALA A 2 0.67 -34.05 1.14
CA ALA A 2 0.64 -32.60 1.18
C ALA A 2 -0.05 -32.11 -0.10
N ASN A 3 -1.05 -31.25 0.03
CA ASN A 3 -1.44 -30.30 -1.02
C ASN A 3 -1.05 -28.94 -0.42
N PRO A 4 -0.08 -28.19 -0.99
CA PRO A 4 -0.42 -27.19 -2.04
C PRO A 4 0.74 -26.71 -2.94
N ALA A 5 0.41 -26.23 -4.15
CA ALA A 5 1.11 -25.16 -4.86
C ALA A 5 0.15 -24.62 -5.94
N THR A 6 -0.17 -23.33 -5.94
CA THR A 6 -0.50 -22.69 -7.22
C THR A 6 0.85 -22.36 -7.86
N ASP A 7 1.07 -23.03 -8.98
CA ASP A 7 2.36 -23.46 -9.52
C ASP A 7 3.15 -22.29 -10.11
N ASN A 8 4.39 -22.08 -9.64
CA ASN A 8 5.59 -21.66 -10.41
C ASN A 8 6.57 -20.71 -9.65
N GLY A 9 6.17 -20.05 -8.55
CA GLY A 9 7.11 -19.27 -7.72
C GLY A 9 7.80 -18.11 -8.45
N GLU A 10 7.12 -17.48 -9.41
CA GLU A 10 7.68 -16.46 -10.32
C GLU A 10 8.17 -15.19 -9.60
N PHE A 11 7.60 -14.86 -8.44
CA PHE A 11 8.09 -13.77 -7.59
C PHE A 11 8.48 -14.30 -6.21
N ILE A 12 9.41 -13.59 -5.57
CA ILE A 12 9.77 -13.82 -4.18
C ILE A 12 9.17 -12.73 -3.30
N ARG A 13 8.89 -13.09 -2.05
CA ARG A 13 8.40 -12.18 -1.02
C ARG A 13 9.30 -12.22 0.21
N VAL A 14 9.51 -11.06 0.83
CA VAL A 14 10.17 -10.96 2.14
C VAL A 14 9.37 -10.01 3.03
N MET A 15 9.44 -10.23 4.33
CA MET A 15 8.89 -9.29 5.30
C MET A 15 9.94 -8.23 5.64
N THR A 16 9.51 -6.98 5.75
CA THR A 16 10.30 -5.88 6.31
C THR A 16 9.57 -5.28 7.50
N SER A 17 10.32 -4.92 8.53
CA SER A 17 9.84 -4.11 9.67
C SER A 17 10.47 -2.72 9.70
N SER A 18 11.07 -2.31 8.57
CA SER A 18 11.69 -1.00 8.40
C SER A 18 10.92 -0.11 7.43
N PHE A 19 10.64 1.12 7.86
CA PHE A 19 9.78 2.07 7.16
C PHE A 19 10.35 3.50 7.25
N ASP A 20 10.18 4.27 6.17
CA ASP A 20 10.41 5.72 6.17
C ASP A 20 9.10 6.46 6.53
N PRO A 21 9.13 7.43 7.46
CA PRO A 21 7.98 8.30 7.72
C PRO A 21 7.75 9.21 6.52
N ILE A 22 6.50 9.32 6.07
CA ILE A 22 6.15 10.14 4.91
C ILE A 22 5.36 11.38 5.33
N TRP A 23 4.23 11.18 6.00
CA TRP A 23 3.32 12.24 6.41
C TRP A 23 2.48 11.80 7.61
N ASN A 24 2.00 12.75 8.39
CA ASN A 24 0.98 12.52 9.41
C ASN A 24 0.15 13.80 9.57
N ASP A 25 -1.06 13.65 10.11
CA ASP A 25 -2.07 14.70 10.16
C ASP A 25 -1.97 15.62 11.40
N LYS A 26 -0.85 15.61 12.14
CA LYS A 26 -0.65 16.54 13.26
C LYS A 26 -0.85 17.98 12.83
N GLY A 27 -1.58 18.73 13.65
CA GLY A 27 -1.92 20.12 13.38
C GLY A 27 -3.15 20.31 12.48
N SER A 28 -3.62 19.25 11.79
CA SER A 28 -4.71 19.40 10.82
C SER A 28 -6.08 19.66 11.44
N GLY A 29 -6.29 19.27 12.70
CA GLY A 29 -7.62 19.29 13.31
C GLY A 29 -8.56 18.18 12.82
N ALA A 30 -8.07 17.23 12.03
CA ALA A 30 -8.81 16.02 11.68
C ALA A 30 -9.29 15.27 12.94
N ALA A 31 -10.42 14.57 12.82
CA ALA A 31 -11.08 13.95 13.97
C ALA A 31 -10.32 12.74 14.56
N ARG A 32 -9.39 12.15 13.81
CA ARG A 32 -8.64 10.95 14.18
C ARG A 32 -7.21 11.09 13.72
N ASP A 33 -6.26 10.60 14.52
CA ASP A 33 -4.85 10.60 14.15
C ASP A 33 -4.56 9.61 13.01
N GLY A 34 -3.71 10.01 12.08
CA GLY A 34 -3.26 9.23 10.93
C GLY A 34 -1.79 9.48 10.60
N ALA A 35 -1.01 8.41 10.47
CA ALA A 35 0.37 8.49 10.00
C ALA A 35 0.63 7.53 8.85
N PHE A 36 1.39 7.99 7.86
CA PHE A 36 1.66 7.31 6.61
C PHE A 36 3.15 7.05 6.48
N TRP A 37 3.47 5.81 6.13
CA TRP A 37 4.82 5.31 6.10
C TRP A 37 5.05 4.54 4.81
N HIS A 38 6.30 4.50 4.36
CA HIS A 38 6.68 3.73 3.18
C HIS A 38 7.64 2.61 3.60
N PRO A 39 7.33 1.33 3.31
CA PRO A 39 8.26 0.24 3.60
C PRO A 39 9.57 0.44 2.83
N LYS A 40 10.71 0.24 3.49
CA LYS A 40 12.02 0.37 2.84
C LYS A 40 12.27 -0.82 1.92
N ALA A 41 12.55 -0.54 0.65
CA ALA A 41 12.94 -1.55 -0.33
C ALA A 41 14.22 -2.29 0.10
N GLN A 42 14.36 -3.55 -0.33
CA GLN A 42 15.53 -4.39 -0.09
C GLN A 42 16.01 -4.98 -1.40
N ALA A 43 17.19 -4.58 -1.87
CA ALA A 43 17.69 -4.94 -3.21
C ALA A 43 16.66 -4.63 -4.30
N HIS A 44 16.23 -5.63 -5.09
CA HIS A 44 15.19 -5.48 -6.12
C HIS A 44 13.76 -5.63 -5.59
N LEU A 45 13.59 -5.89 -4.30
CA LEU A 45 12.29 -6.09 -3.65
C LEU A 45 11.72 -4.75 -3.20
N ARG A 46 10.49 -4.47 -3.63
CA ARG A 46 9.79 -3.20 -3.33
C ARG A 46 8.43 -3.49 -2.72
N PRO A 47 7.88 -2.55 -1.93
CA PRO A 47 6.50 -2.67 -1.48
C PRO A 47 5.55 -2.47 -2.67
N MET A 48 4.27 -2.74 -2.42
CA MET A 48 3.21 -2.65 -3.44
C MET A 48 2.29 -1.44 -3.20
N GLY A 49 2.71 -0.56 -2.29
CA GLY A 49 2.06 0.67 -1.87
C GLY A 49 2.63 1.13 -0.52
N SER A 50 2.18 2.28 -0.04
CA SER A 50 2.49 2.74 1.33
C SER A 50 1.58 2.07 2.36
N ILE A 51 1.85 2.27 3.64
CA ILE A 51 1.01 1.83 4.74
C ILE A 51 0.53 3.04 5.55
N ALA A 52 -0.60 2.88 6.24
CA ALA A 52 -1.16 3.89 7.11
C ALA A 52 -1.46 3.27 8.48
N VAL A 53 -1.33 4.06 9.55
CA VAL A 53 -1.69 3.66 10.91
C VAL A 53 -2.48 4.77 11.58
N GLY A 54 -3.45 4.40 12.43
CA GLY A 54 -4.33 5.35 13.14
C GLY A 54 -3.72 5.91 14.43
N ASN A 55 -2.43 6.27 14.42
CA ASN A 55 -1.71 6.86 15.55
C ASN A 55 -0.36 7.45 15.10
N TYR A 56 0.35 8.15 15.98
CA TYR A 56 1.65 8.76 15.69
C TYR A 56 2.87 7.95 16.15
N SER A 57 2.68 6.72 16.62
CA SER A 57 3.77 5.91 17.16
C SER A 57 4.73 5.48 16.05
N ASN A 58 6.01 5.31 16.40
CA ASN A 58 6.97 4.73 15.48
C ASN A 58 6.61 3.25 15.24
N ILE A 59 6.42 2.89 13.98
CA ILE A 59 6.02 1.54 13.58
C ILE A 59 7.20 0.59 13.34
N ASN A 60 8.43 1.12 13.25
CA ASN A 60 9.62 0.31 12.99
C ASN A 60 9.81 -0.75 14.09
N GLY A 61 9.95 -2.01 13.69
CA GLY A 61 10.10 -3.16 14.60
C GLY A 61 8.80 -3.69 15.24
N ASN A 62 7.69 -2.93 15.18
CA ASN A 62 6.40 -3.33 15.75
C ASN A 62 5.43 -3.85 14.69
N TYR A 63 5.60 -3.37 13.45
CA TYR A 63 4.79 -3.75 12.29
C TYR A 63 5.68 -4.40 11.24
N SER A 64 5.07 -5.18 10.35
CA SER A 64 5.74 -5.70 9.17
C SER A 64 4.90 -5.55 7.91
N ALA A 65 5.56 -5.36 6.77
CA ALA A 65 4.95 -5.31 5.45
C ALA A 65 5.67 -6.25 4.49
N ILE A 66 4.96 -6.67 3.44
CA ILE A 66 5.51 -7.51 2.38
C ILE A 66 6.23 -6.64 1.34
N LEU A 67 7.46 -7.04 1.01
CA LEU A 67 8.15 -6.63 -0.22
C LEU A 67 8.10 -7.78 -1.22
N VAL A 68 7.95 -7.45 -2.50
CA VAL A 68 7.96 -8.45 -3.59
C VAL A 68 8.97 -8.07 -4.66
N GLY A 69 9.36 -9.05 -5.47
CA GLY A 69 10.09 -8.82 -6.71
C GLY A 69 10.22 -10.10 -7.51
N ALA A 70 10.61 -9.98 -8.78
CA ALA A 70 10.80 -11.14 -9.64
C ALA A 70 11.80 -12.13 -9.02
N ASN A 71 11.49 -13.43 -9.12
CA ASN A 71 12.38 -14.49 -8.69
C ASN A 71 13.51 -14.61 -9.72
N PRO A 72 14.77 -14.31 -9.37
CA PRO A 72 15.87 -14.36 -10.32
C PRO A 72 16.18 -15.78 -10.82
N ASN A 73 15.68 -16.81 -10.13
CA ASN A 73 15.92 -18.21 -10.47
C ASN A 73 14.87 -18.78 -11.43
N VAL A 74 13.84 -18.02 -11.79
CA VAL A 74 12.78 -18.46 -12.70
C VAL A 74 12.90 -17.68 -14.00
N SER A 75 13.11 -18.41 -15.11
CA SER A 75 13.13 -17.79 -16.44
C SER A 75 11.71 -17.46 -16.89
N THR A 76 11.41 -16.19 -17.08
CA THR A 76 10.13 -15.73 -17.63
C THR A 76 10.19 -15.54 -19.16
N LYS A 77 11.01 -16.32 -19.87
CA LYS A 77 11.23 -16.10 -21.32
C LYS A 77 9.91 -16.25 -22.09
N GLY A 78 9.44 -15.17 -22.70
CA GLY A 78 8.17 -15.13 -23.44
C GLY A 78 6.93 -14.85 -22.57
N VAL A 79 7.10 -14.64 -21.27
CA VAL A 79 6.04 -14.26 -20.32
C VAL A 79 6.37 -12.87 -19.75
N GLN A 80 5.36 -12.03 -19.56
CA GLN A 80 5.53 -10.74 -18.88
C GLN A 80 6.08 -10.95 -17.45
N PRO A 81 7.02 -10.12 -16.95
CA PRO A 81 7.53 -10.26 -15.59
C PRO A 81 6.42 -10.25 -14.53
N PRO A 82 6.58 -10.90 -13.37
CA PRO A 82 5.53 -10.95 -12.35
C PRO A 82 5.24 -9.58 -11.73
N VAL A 83 6.21 -8.66 -11.77
CA VAL A 83 6.10 -7.29 -11.26
C VAL A 83 6.57 -6.29 -12.31
N ALA A 84 5.96 -5.10 -12.31
CA ALA A 84 6.35 -3.99 -13.17
C ALA A 84 6.22 -2.66 -12.42
N SER A 85 7.05 -1.67 -12.77
CA SER A 85 6.89 -0.30 -12.25
C SER A 85 5.59 0.30 -12.80
N PRO A 86 4.88 1.13 -12.03
CA PRO A 86 3.80 1.93 -12.57
C PRO A 86 4.29 2.85 -13.69
N GLU A 87 3.41 3.16 -14.64
CA GLU A 87 3.69 4.09 -15.75
C GLU A 87 3.64 5.56 -15.29
N GLY A 88 3.02 5.80 -14.13
CA GLY A 88 2.84 7.09 -13.51
C GLY A 88 1.87 6.99 -12.34
N TYR A 89 1.33 8.13 -11.90
CA TYR A 89 0.38 8.17 -10.81
C TYR A 89 -0.72 9.22 -11.03
N ASN A 90 -1.92 8.92 -10.54
CA ASN A 90 -3.03 9.86 -10.43
C ASN A 90 -3.13 10.37 -8.98
N GLN A 91 -3.15 11.68 -8.77
CA GLN A 91 -3.33 12.23 -7.42
C GLN A 91 -4.76 12.00 -6.94
N ILE A 92 -4.91 11.34 -5.79
CA ILE A 92 -6.21 11.08 -5.16
C ILE A 92 -6.55 12.21 -4.19
N TRP A 93 -5.57 12.61 -3.37
CA TRP A 93 -5.75 13.60 -2.32
C TRP A 93 -4.43 14.33 -2.03
N ASN A 94 -4.53 15.55 -1.51
CA ASN A 94 -3.43 16.27 -0.88
C ASN A 94 -3.99 17.10 0.28
N ASP A 95 -3.12 17.44 1.23
CA ASP A 95 -3.51 18.08 2.48
C ASP A 95 -3.61 19.61 2.42
N LYS A 96 -3.66 20.21 1.22
CA LYS A 96 -3.84 21.66 1.08
C LYS A 96 -5.11 22.10 1.79
N GLY A 97 -5.00 23.16 2.58
CA GLY A 97 -6.10 23.67 3.40
C GLY A 97 -6.21 23.02 4.79
N SER A 98 -5.56 21.87 5.00
CA SER A 98 -5.71 21.11 6.26
C SER A 98 -5.09 21.79 7.48
N GLY A 99 -4.08 22.65 7.30
CA GLY A 99 -3.30 23.19 8.42
C GLY A 99 -2.40 22.17 9.13
N ALA A 100 -2.20 20.98 8.55
CA ALA A 100 -1.22 20.03 9.03
C ALA A 100 0.19 20.65 9.10
N GLU A 101 1.02 20.18 10.04
CA GLU A 101 2.38 20.69 10.25
C GLU A 101 3.34 20.39 9.09
N LYS A 102 2.97 19.44 8.22
CA LYS A 102 3.76 19.00 7.07
C LYS A 102 2.84 18.81 5.89
N ASP A 103 3.34 19.05 4.68
CA ASP A 103 2.59 18.80 3.45
C ASP A 103 2.65 17.32 3.03
N GLY A 104 1.51 16.79 2.58
CA GLY A 104 1.36 15.40 2.19
C GLY A 104 0.34 15.16 1.08
N SER A 105 0.53 14.08 0.34
CA SER A 105 -0.40 13.66 -0.71
C SER A 105 -0.49 12.15 -0.87
N ILE A 106 -1.60 11.70 -1.44
CA ILE A 106 -1.88 10.29 -1.74
C ILE A 106 -2.10 10.12 -3.24
N TRP A 107 -1.47 9.10 -3.80
CA TRP A 107 -1.41 8.85 -5.24
C TRP A 107 -1.76 7.41 -5.57
N ARG A 108 -2.56 7.23 -6.63
CA ARG A 108 -2.90 5.92 -7.18
C ARG A 108 -1.96 5.59 -8.33
N PRO A 109 -1.25 4.45 -8.28
CA PRO A 109 -0.39 4.04 -9.37
C PRO A 109 -1.20 3.72 -10.63
N VAL A 110 -0.70 4.15 -11.79
CA VAL A 110 -1.19 3.73 -13.10
C VAL A 110 -0.44 2.45 -13.47
N ALA A 111 -1.11 1.31 -13.34
CA ALA A 111 -0.50 0.01 -13.64
C ALA A 111 -0.36 -0.19 -15.15
N PRO A 112 0.77 -0.76 -15.62
CA PRO A 112 0.91 -1.15 -17.02
C PRO A 112 -0.15 -2.17 -17.44
N SER A 113 -0.40 -2.27 -18.75
CA SER A 113 -1.33 -3.27 -19.30
C SER A 113 -0.95 -4.70 -18.88
N GLY A 114 -1.91 -5.44 -18.32
CA GLY A 114 -1.71 -6.79 -17.77
C GLY A 114 -1.33 -6.82 -16.28
N TYR A 115 -1.21 -5.67 -15.63
CA TYR A 115 -0.87 -5.53 -14.22
C TYR A 115 -1.98 -4.83 -13.44
N VAL A 116 -1.94 -4.97 -12.12
CA VAL A 116 -2.79 -4.28 -11.16
C VAL A 116 -1.95 -3.50 -10.17
N ALA A 117 -2.37 -2.27 -9.86
CA ALA A 117 -1.88 -1.56 -8.69
C ALA A 117 -2.53 -2.21 -7.47
N MET A 118 -1.75 -2.59 -6.45
CA MET A 118 -2.34 -3.23 -5.27
C MET A 118 -2.61 -2.24 -4.15
N GLY A 119 -1.73 -1.25 -3.94
CA GLY A 119 -1.93 -0.19 -2.96
C GLY A 119 -1.74 1.20 -3.54
N ASP A 120 -2.26 2.19 -2.83
CA ASP A 120 -1.93 3.59 -3.08
C ASP A 120 -0.63 3.97 -2.34
N ILE A 121 0.03 5.04 -2.79
CA ILE A 121 1.30 5.52 -2.20
C ILE A 121 1.11 6.90 -1.58
N ALA A 122 1.67 7.10 -0.39
CA ALA A 122 1.77 8.41 0.24
C ALA A 122 3.08 9.09 -0.17
N GLN A 123 3.05 10.42 -0.26
CA GLN A 123 4.18 11.25 -0.68
C GLN A 123 4.29 12.48 0.19
N SER A 124 5.51 12.85 0.56
CA SER A 124 5.78 14.12 1.21
C SER A 124 5.74 15.23 0.16
N GLY A 125 5.02 16.31 0.46
CA GLY A 125 4.71 17.36 -0.50
C GLY A 125 3.73 16.92 -1.59
N TYR A 126 3.68 17.69 -2.69
CA TYR A 126 2.66 17.56 -3.75
C TYR A 126 3.20 17.14 -5.11
N SER A 127 4.50 16.89 -5.22
CA SER A 127 5.10 16.37 -6.45
C SER A 127 4.76 14.90 -6.62
N GLN A 128 4.61 14.47 -7.87
CA GLN A 128 4.36 13.06 -8.16
C GLN A 128 5.51 12.17 -7.62
N PRO A 129 5.22 10.98 -7.04
CA PRO A 129 6.24 10.04 -6.62
C PRO A 129 7.02 9.45 -7.80
N ASP A 130 8.25 8.99 -7.54
CA ASP A 130 9.01 8.19 -8.50
C ASP A 130 8.35 6.84 -8.77
N THR A 131 8.42 6.38 -10.01
CA THR A 131 7.85 5.07 -10.44
C THR A 131 8.68 3.88 -9.98
N ASN A 132 9.84 4.10 -9.36
CA ASN A 132 10.69 3.05 -8.81
C ASN A 132 10.42 2.72 -7.34
N ARG A 133 9.41 3.37 -6.71
CA ARG A 133 9.12 3.20 -5.27
C ARG A 133 8.32 1.95 -4.94
N ILE A 134 7.49 1.49 -5.87
CA ILE A 134 6.61 0.33 -5.67
C ILE A 134 6.62 -0.59 -6.88
N TRP A 135 5.99 -1.75 -6.72
CA TRP A 135 5.60 -2.63 -7.81
C TRP A 135 4.08 -2.67 -8.02
N CYS A 136 3.68 -2.69 -9.28
CA CYS A 136 2.43 -3.30 -9.72
C CYS A 136 2.66 -4.81 -9.93
N LEU A 137 1.63 -5.62 -9.72
CA LEU A 137 1.70 -7.09 -9.86
C LEU A 137 0.94 -7.53 -11.09
N ARG A 138 1.45 -8.55 -11.79
CA ARG A 138 0.75 -9.14 -12.93
C ARG A 138 -0.63 -9.63 -12.47
N ALA A 139 -1.66 -9.36 -13.26
CA ALA A 139 -3.05 -9.47 -12.82
C ALA A 139 -3.46 -10.91 -12.45
N ASP A 140 -2.88 -11.91 -13.11
CA ASP A 140 -3.08 -13.35 -12.83
C ASP A 140 -2.48 -13.81 -11.50
N LEU A 141 -1.53 -13.06 -10.95
CA LEU A 141 -0.89 -13.33 -9.66
C LEU A 141 -1.59 -12.61 -8.50
N ALA A 142 -2.66 -11.86 -8.75
CA ALA A 142 -3.42 -11.14 -7.75
C ALA A 142 -4.68 -11.90 -7.34
N LYS A 143 -4.96 -11.91 -6.03
CA LYS A 143 -6.21 -12.43 -5.46
C LYS A 143 -7.06 -11.31 -4.89
N ASN A 144 -8.38 -11.45 -5.04
CA ASN A 144 -9.34 -10.56 -4.40
C ASN A 144 -9.15 -10.58 -2.87
N ALA A 145 -9.24 -9.40 -2.29
CA ALA A 145 -9.11 -9.13 -0.87
C ALA A 145 -10.36 -8.37 -0.40
N ARG A 146 -10.30 -7.79 0.80
CA ARG A 146 -11.37 -6.94 1.34
C ARG A 146 -10.77 -5.72 2.01
N TYR A 147 -11.60 -4.73 2.31
CA TYR A 147 -11.21 -3.65 3.20
C TYR A 147 -11.47 -4.01 4.66
N GLY A 148 -10.73 -3.35 5.56
CA GLY A 148 -11.11 -3.30 6.98
C GLY A 148 -12.55 -2.79 7.15
N THR A 149 -13.21 -3.18 8.24
CA THR A 149 -14.58 -2.74 8.55
C THR A 149 -14.69 -1.24 8.86
N GLN A 150 -13.56 -0.61 9.16
CA GLN A 150 -13.41 0.83 9.37
C GLN A 150 -12.19 1.33 8.59
N SER A 151 -12.24 2.59 8.16
CA SER A 151 -11.06 3.26 7.62
C SER A 151 -10.00 3.44 8.71
N ILE A 152 -8.74 3.33 8.33
CA ILE A 152 -7.59 3.64 9.18
C ILE A 152 -7.64 5.13 9.57
N TRP A 153 -7.91 5.98 8.58
CA TRP A 153 -7.95 7.43 8.73
C TRP A 153 -8.90 8.05 7.69
N ASP A 154 -9.43 9.22 8.00
CA ASP A 154 -10.13 10.10 7.06
C ASP A 154 -9.90 11.55 7.47
N ASP A 155 -10.01 12.47 6.52
CA ASP A 155 -9.65 13.86 6.72
C ASP A 155 -10.80 14.74 7.23
N LYS A 156 -11.87 14.14 7.79
CA LYS A 156 -12.98 14.92 8.36
C LYS A 156 -12.47 15.90 9.39
N LYS A 157 -12.93 17.16 9.26
CA LYS A 157 -12.55 18.31 10.09
C LYS A 157 -11.12 18.83 9.88
N SER A 158 -10.35 18.23 8.98
CA SER A 158 -9.01 18.77 8.66
C SER A 158 -9.09 20.15 8.01
N GLY A 159 -10.15 20.42 7.23
CA GLY A 159 -10.22 21.63 6.41
C GLY A 159 -9.47 21.52 5.08
N ALA A 160 -8.99 20.32 4.72
CA ALA A 160 -8.43 20.05 3.40
C ALA A 160 -9.44 20.37 2.28
N ASP A 161 -8.93 20.80 1.13
CA ASP A 161 -9.75 21.21 -0.02
C ASP A 161 -10.55 20.04 -0.64
N LYS A 162 -10.14 18.80 -0.37
CA LYS A 162 -10.73 17.57 -0.92
C LYS A 162 -10.89 16.55 0.20
N ASP A 163 -11.95 15.77 0.13
CA ASP A 163 -12.18 14.68 1.09
C ASP A 163 -11.37 13.42 0.75
N VAL A 164 -10.94 12.69 1.79
CA VAL A 164 -10.38 11.35 1.65
C VAL A 164 -10.72 10.44 2.82
N SER A 165 -10.86 9.14 2.54
CA SER A 165 -10.75 8.09 3.55
C SER A 165 -9.77 7.01 3.10
N VAL A 166 -9.07 6.41 4.07
CA VAL A 166 -7.96 5.48 3.85
C VAL A 166 -8.27 4.13 4.48
N TRP A 167 -8.24 3.07 3.68
CA TRP A 167 -8.73 1.75 4.04
C TRP A 167 -7.64 0.70 3.88
N GLU A 168 -7.37 -0.06 4.93
CA GLU A 168 -6.43 -1.19 4.85
C GLU A 168 -6.98 -2.26 3.91
N ILE A 169 -6.12 -2.81 3.05
CA ILE A 169 -6.43 -3.99 2.24
C ILE A 169 -6.11 -5.23 3.05
N GLN A 170 -7.13 -5.92 3.53
CA GLN A 170 -7.01 -7.09 4.38
C GLN A 170 -7.22 -8.39 3.60
N SER A 171 -6.51 -9.44 3.99
CA SER A 171 -6.72 -10.77 3.43
C SER A 171 -8.13 -11.29 3.78
N ASN A 172 -8.67 -12.12 2.88
CA ASN A 172 -9.87 -12.92 3.14
C ASN A 172 -9.58 -14.12 4.06
N LEU A 173 -8.30 -14.45 4.26
CA LEU A 173 -7.84 -15.50 5.16
C LEU A 173 -7.52 -14.90 6.53
N LYS A 174 -7.93 -15.57 7.61
CA LYS A 174 -7.39 -15.31 8.95
C LYS A 174 -5.95 -15.83 8.97
N GLY A 175 -4.97 -14.95 8.87
CA GLY A 175 -3.56 -15.30 8.99
C GLY A 175 -3.25 -15.79 10.41
N ALA A 176 -2.38 -16.78 10.52
CA ALA A 176 -1.70 -17.12 11.75
C ALA A 176 -0.69 -16.00 12.05
N ASP A 177 -1.15 -14.93 12.69
CA ASP A 177 -0.29 -13.81 13.06
C ASP A 177 0.80 -14.29 14.05
N ASP A 178 2.06 -13.93 13.80
CA ASP A 178 3.07 -13.96 14.86
C ASP A 178 2.64 -12.95 15.93
N PRO A 179 2.37 -13.37 17.17
CA PRO A 179 1.86 -12.46 18.19
C PRO A 179 2.82 -11.31 18.55
N LYS A 180 4.08 -11.34 18.07
CA LYS A 180 5.08 -10.32 18.38
C LYS A 180 5.16 -9.18 17.37
N ILE A 181 4.71 -9.36 16.12
CA ILE A 181 4.78 -8.33 15.07
C ILE A 181 3.49 -8.32 14.25
N VAL A 182 2.84 -7.17 14.19
CA VAL A 182 1.58 -7.02 13.43
C VAL A 182 1.90 -6.90 11.94
N GLN A 183 1.43 -7.85 11.14
CA GLN A 183 1.47 -7.70 9.68
C GLN A 183 0.43 -6.66 9.25
N ILE A 184 0.87 -5.66 8.50
CA ILE A 184 0.00 -4.64 7.91
C ILE A 184 0.20 -4.61 6.41
N ASN A 185 -0.91 -4.54 5.68
CA ASN A 185 -0.90 -4.45 4.23
C ASN A 185 -0.99 -2.99 3.77
N SER A 186 -0.87 -2.79 2.46
CA SER A 186 -1.08 -1.47 1.88
C SER A 186 -2.53 -1.00 2.02
N PHE A 187 -2.78 0.27 1.73
CA PHE A 187 -4.10 0.87 1.79
C PHE A 187 -4.63 1.25 0.40
N ARG A 188 -5.94 1.45 0.32
CA ARG A 188 -6.58 2.23 -0.74
C ARG A 188 -7.25 3.47 -0.19
N ALA A 189 -7.12 4.58 -0.91
CA ALA A 189 -7.81 5.82 -0.64
C ALA A 189 -9.09 5.95 -1.47
N SER A 190 -10.10 6.57 -0.89
CA SER A 190 -11.36 6.96 -1.52
C SER A 190 -11.49 8.47 -1.44
N GLN A 191 -11.92 9.14 -2.51
CA GLN A 191 -12.13 10.61 -2.53
C GLN A 191 -13.48 11.02 -1.88
N ASN A 192 -13.88 10.25 -0.87
CA ASN A 192 -15.06 10.42 -0.04
C ASN A 192 -14.86 9.58 1.23
N TYR A 193 -15.86 9.56 2.11
CA TYR A 193 -15.78 8.88 3.41
C TYR A 193 -16.28 7.42 3.43
N SER A 194 -16.48 6.82 2.27
CA SER A 194 -16.89 5.43 2.09
C SER A 194 -15.74 4.59 1.52
N PRO A 195 -15.71 3.27 1.78
CA PRO A 195 -14.69 2.40 1.20
C PRO A 195 -14.75 2.44 -0.33
N PRO A 196 -13.61 2.30 -1.03
CA PRO A 196 -13.60 2.11 -2.47
C PRO A 196 -14.36 0.83 -2.89
N ASP A 197 -14.57 0.67 -4.20
CA ASP A 197 -15.05 -0.60 -4.74
C ASP A 197 -14.08 -1.74 -4.37
N THR A 198 -14.63 -2.87 -3.91
CA THR A 198 -13.87 -4.06 -3.53
C THR A 198 -13.04 -4.65 -4.67
N SER A 199 -13.35 -4.35 -5.94
CA SER A 199 -12.52 -4.75 -7.09
C SER A 199 -11.10 -4.16 -7.04
N PHE A 200 -10.87 -3.11 -6.25
CA PHE A 200 -9.55 -2.52 -6.04
C PHE A 200 -8.81 -3.07 -4.82
N ALA A 201 -9.45 -3.95 -4.04
CA ALA A 201 -8.84 -4.66 -2.93
C ALA A 201 -8.24 -5.97 -3.46
N VAL A 202 -6.93 -5.96 -3.66
CA VAL A 202 -6.18 -7.12 -4.17
C VAL A 202 -4.89 -7.31 -3.39
N LEU A 203 -4.50 -8.56 -3.17
CA LEU A 203 -3.24 -8.95 -2.55
C LEU A 203 -2.53 -9.98 -3.44
N PRO A 204 -1.20 -10.16 -3.32
CA PRO A 204 -0.51 -11.23 -4.03
C PRO A 204 -1.08 -12.60 -3.67
N GLU A 205 -1.18 -13.46 -4.66
CA GLU A 205 -1.40 -14.88 -4.45
C GLU A 205 -0.18 -15.48 -3.75
N ILE A 206 -0.38 -15.98 -2.53
CA ILE A 206 0.68 -16.46 -1.63
C ILE A 206 0.59 -17.92 -1.28
#